data_AF-A0A7S2TXU4-F1
#
_entry.id   AF-A0A7S2TXU4-F1
#
_cell.length_a   1.000
_cell.length_b   1.000
_cell.length_c   1.000
_cell.angle_alpha   90.00
_cell.angle_beta   90.00
_cell.angle_gamma   90.00
#
_symmetry.space_group_name_H-M   'P 1'
#
loop_
_entity.id
_entity.type
_entity.pdbx_description
1 polymer ?
#
loop_
_entity_poly.entity_id
_entity_poly.type
_entity_poly.pdbx_seq_one_letter_code
_entity_poly.pdbx_strand_id
1 'polypeptide(L)'
;LQDLASAKPARAYVPPSLRGRIGGLSAQLRKERQESGPTHLQQTGGKNVNKNRLKRERRRQRKAQEKTAGAAEKKKEDDSKNKAKAEPKKEEEEASEKEVVTKKIRGLKKKLKQIAQLEAKDKSTLNEDQIKKMNNKANFEKELAAFEKRLAELA
;
A
#
# COMPACT_ATOMS: atom_id res chain seq x y z
N LEU A 1 19.82 -29.23 -54.38
CA LEU A 1 20.60 -28.38 -53.47
C LEU A 1 19.93 -27.02 -53.40
N GLN A 2 19.01 -26.84 -52.45
CA GLN A 2 18.47 -25.52 -52.10
C GLN A 2 18.47 -25.46 -50.57
N ASP A 3 19.27 -24.54 -50.03
CA ASP A 3 19.42 -24.28 -48.61
C ASP A 3 18.12 -23.69 -48.04
N LEU A 4 17.41 -24.48 -47.23
CA LEU A 4 16.28 -24.00 -46.44
C LEU A 4 16.83 -23.22 -45.23
N ALA A 5 17.01 -21.94 -45.47
CA ALA A 5 17.45 -20.94 -44.52
C ALA A 5 16.60 -20.96 -43.24
N SER A 6 17.29 -21.21 -42.12
CA SER A 6 17.09 -20.68 -40.77
C SER A 6 15.94 -19.67 -40.59
N ALA A 7 14.71 -20.17 -40.45
CA ALA A 7 13.58 -19.36 -40.00
C ALA A 7 13.69 -19.16 -38.48
N LYS A 8 13.94 -17.92 -38.03
CA LYS A 8 13.97 -17.58 -36.60
C LYS A 8 12.56 -17.78 -36.01
N PRO A 9 12.42 -18.44 -34.85
CA PRO A 9 11.11 -18.65 -34.25
C PRO A 9 10.47 -17.30 -33.90
N ALA A 10 9.18 -17.17 -34.23
CA ALA A 10 8.39 -16.01 -33.90
C ALA A 10 8.44 -15.76 -32.37
N ARG A 11 8.90 -14.57 -31.96
CA ARG A 11 8.93 -14.20 -30.55
C ARG A 11 7.49 -14.02 -30.05
N ALA A 12 7.13 -14.77 -29.01
CA ALA A 12 5.84 -14.63 -28.34
C ALA A 12 5.61 -13.18 -27.92
N TYR A 13 4.42 -12.65 -28.24
CA TYR A 13 4.01 -11.29 -27.90
C TYR A 13 3.95 -11.12 -26.38
N VAL A 14 4.70 -10.16 -25.85
CA VAL A 14 4.67 -9.81 -24.42
C VAL A 14 3.93 -8.49 -24.26
N PRO A 15 2.77 -8.47 -23.57
CA PRO A 15 1.97 -7.26 -23.41
C PRO A 15 2.73 -6.18 -22.60
N PRO A 16 2.45 -4.88 -22.86
CA PRO A 16 3.20 -3.77 -22.26
C PRO A 16 3.21 -3.77 -20.72
N SER A 17 2.15 -4.27 -20.09
CA SER A 17 2.03 -4.38 -18.64
C SER A 17 3.06 -5.34 -18.00
N LEU A 18 3.62 -6.27 -18.78
CA LEU A 18 4.62 -7.24 -18.35
C LEU A 18 6.07 -6.85 -18.72
N ARG A 19 6.26 -5.85 -19.59
CA ARG A 19 7.56 -5.45 -20.14
C ARG A 19 8.57 -4.89 -19.12
N GLY A 20 8.18 -4.66 -17.86
CA GLY A 20 9.06 -4.15 -16.81
C GLY A 20 9.06 -4.93 -15.49
N ARG A 21 8.22 -5.95 -15.32
CA ARG A 21 8.13 -6.70 -14.04
C ARG A 21 8.86 -8.04 -14.01
N ILE A 22 9.27 -8.57 -15.15
CA ILE A 22 9.80 -9.95 -15.23
C ILE A 22 11.33 -10.02 -14.99
N GLY A 23 12.04 -8.89 -15.07
CA GLY A 23 13.52 -8.85 -15.01
C GLY A 23 14.16 -8.96 -13.61
N GLY A 24 13.40 -8.91 -12.52
CA GLY A 24 13.97 -8.87 -11.16
C GLY A 24 14.08 -10.24 -10.48
N LEU A 25 13.01 -11.02 -10.45
CA LEU A 25 12.96 -12.27 -9.67
C LEU A 25 13.47 -13.50 -10.43
N SER A 26 13.26 -13.56 -11.75
CA SER A 26 13.58 -14.77 -12.52
C SER A 26 15.06 -14.92 -12.87
N ALA A 27 15.80 -13.79 -12.95
CA ALA A 27 17.24 -13.79 -13.23
C ALA A 27 18.09 -14.28 -12.05
N GLN A 28 17.69 -13.97 -10.80
CA GLN A 28 18.33 -14.52 -9.60
C GLN A 28 18.09 -16.03 -9.46
N LEU A 29 16.85 -16.48 -9.69
CA LEU A 29 16.49 -17.90 -9.60
C LEU A 29 17.13 -18.79 -10.69
N ARG A 30 17.49 -18.25 -11.86
CA ARG A 30 18.22 -19.02 -12.89
C ARG A 30 19.73 -19.04 -12.70
N LYS A 31 20.33 -18.00 -12.11
CA LYS A 31 21.77 -17.99 -11.81
C LYS A 31 22.13 -18.95 -10.67
N GLU A 32 21.21 -19.21 -9.73
CA GLU A 32 21.46 -20.14 -8.63
C GLU A 32 21.22 -21.62 -8.98
N ARG A 33 20.58 -21.94 -10.11
CA ARG A 33 20.18 -23.32 -10.43
C ARG A 33 21.11 -24.09 -11.36
N GLN A 34 22.20 -23.47 -11.84
CA GLN A 34 23.17 -24.14 -12.73
C GLN A 34 24.52 -24.45 -12.08
N GLU A 35 24.77 -24.06 -10.82
CA GLU A 35 26.09 -24.27 -10.18
C GLU A 35 26.09 -25.04 -8.86
N SER A 36 24.96 -25.43 -8.27
CA SER A 36 24.97 -26.21 -7.02
C SER A 36 24.39 -27.62 -7.19
N GLY A 37 25.31 -28.59 -7.24
CA GLY A 37 25.02 -29.97 -6.88
C GLY A 37 24.53 -30.11 -5.43
N PRO A 38 24.28 -31.34 -4.95
CA PRO A 38 23.68 -31.57 -3.63
C PRO A 38 24.68 -31.19 -2.53
N THR A 39 24.63 -29.94 -2.07
CA THR A 39 25.42 -29.48 -0.94
C THR A 39 24.82 -30.02 0.36
N HIS A 40 25.42 -31.12 0.81
CA HIS A 40 25.64 -31.53 2.19
C HIS A 40 25.14 -30.50 3.23
N LEU A 41 24.05 -30.86 3.90
CA LEU A 41 23.45 -30.13 5.02
C LEU A 41 24.38 -30.21 6.24
N GLN A 42 25.44 -29.40 6.27
CA GLN A 42 26.27 -29.24 7.46
C GLN A 42 25.51 -28.43 8.51
N GLN A 43 25.23 -29.09 9.62
CA GLN A 43 24.84 -28.51 10.90
C GLN A 43 25.93 -27.55 11.39
N THR A 44 25.97 -26.30 10.90
CA THR A 44 26.77 -25.27 11.53
C THR A 44 25.95 -24.59 12.63
N GLY A 45 26.35 -24.88 13.86
CA GLY A 45 25.72 -24.51 15.12
C GLY A 45 25.31 -23.04 15.27
N GLY A 46 24.06 -22.84 15.66
CA GLY A 46 23.70 -22.42 17.04
C GLY A 46 24.07 -21.02 17.55
N LYS A 47 25.05 -20.30 16.99
CA LYS A 47 25.57 -19.05 17.60
C LYS A 47 24.98 -17.76 17.03
N ASN A 48 24.52 -17.75 15.77
CA ASN A 48 23.98 -16.53 15.12
C ASN A 48 22.47 -16.32 15.28
N VAL A 49 21.70 -17.36 15.64
CA VAL A 49 20.25 -17.25 15.87
C VAL A 49 19.95 -16.34 17.08
N ASN A 50 20.87 -16.31 18.06
CA ASN A 50 20.69 -15.56 19.30
C ASN A 50 20.78 -14.03 19.10
N LYS A 51 21.67 -13.55 18.22
CA LYS A 51 21.78 -12.11 17.90
C LYS A 51 20.52 -11.59 17.19
N ASN A 52 19.96 -12.39 16.27
CA ASN A 52 18.74 -12.03 15.56
C ASN A 52 17.49 -12.08 16.46
N ARG A 53 17.43 -13.04 17.39
CA ARG A 53 16.38 -13.12 18.41
C ARG A 53 16.43 -11.91 19.35
N LEU A 54 17.60 -11.55 19.87
CA LEU A 54 17.80 -10.40 20.75
C LEU A 54 17.45 -9.07 20.05
N LYS A 55 17.84 -8.91 18.78
CA LYS A 55 17.48 -7.72 17.98
C LYS A 55 15.97 -7.63 17.73
N ARG A 56 15.30 -8.77 17.51
CA ARG A 56 13.83 -8.84 17.35
C ARG A 56 13.10 -8.53 18.65
N GLU A 57 13.62 -8.97 19.78
CA GLU A 57 13.08 -8.73 21.11
C GLU A 57 13.21 -7.26 21.54
N ARG A 58 14.39 -6.64 21.33
CA ARG A 58 14.58 -5.19 21.54
C ARG A 58 13.64 -4.34 20.68
N ARG A 59 13.37 -4.74 19.43
CA ARG A 59 12.38 -4.08 18.57
C ARG A 59 10.95 -4.20 19.09
N ARG A 60 10.59 -5.35 19.68
CA ARG A 60 9.26 -5.54 20.30
C ARG A 60 9.11 -4.69 21.56
N GLN A 61 10.14 -4.64 22.40
CA GLN A 61 10.14 -3.81 23.62
C GLN A 61 10.05 -2.31 23.31
N ARG A 62 10.82 -1.79 22.34
CA ARG A 62 10.69 -0.38 21.89
C ARG A 62 9.29 -0.04 21.39
N LYS A 63 8.68 -0.92 20.57
CA LYS A 63 7.32 -0.71 20.07
C LYS A 63 6.25 -0.79 21.17
N ALA A 64 6.48 -1.56 22.23
CA ALA A 64 5.58 -1.59 23.38
C ALA A 64 5.68 -0.29 24.19
N GLN A 65 6.89 0.21 24.43
CA GLN A 65 7.12 1.47 25.16
C GLN A 65 6.64 2.70 24.37
N GLU A 66 6.83 2.74 23.04
CA GLU A 66 6.30 3.82 22.19
C GLU A 66 4.77 3.87 22.20
N LYS A 67 4.09 2.72 22.30
CA LYS A 67 2.62 2.66 22.36
C LYS A 67 2.05 3.13 23.71
N THR A 68 2.80 2.98 24.79
CA THR A 68 2.37 3.43 26.13
C THR A 68 2.75 4.89 26.40
N ALA A 69 3.84 5.40 25.81
CA ALA A 69 4.24 6.80 25.95
C ALA A 69 3.50 7.74 24.97
N GLY A 70 3.09 7.26 23.79
CA GLY A 70 2.40 8.09 22.78
C GLY A 70 0.92 8.40 23.04
N ALA A 71 0.34 7.93 24.16
CA ALA A 71 -1.07 8.15 24.49
C ALA A 71 -1.33 9.29 25.49
N ALA A 72 -0.28 9.89 26.09
CA ALA A 72 -0.43 10.89 27.15
C ALA A 72 -0.07 12.34 26.76
N GLU A 73 0.60 12.59 25.63
CA GLU A 73 1.00 13.94 25.22
C GLU A 73 0.51 14.26 23.81
N LYS A 74 -0.75 14.70 23.70
CA LYS A 74 -1.26 15.51 22.58
C LYS A 74 -2.56 16.21 22.95
N LYS A 75 -2.50 17.02 24.00
CA LYS A 75 -3.44 18.13 24.22
C LYS A 75 -2.64 19.31 24.77
N LYS A 76 -2.77 20.44 24.08
CA LYS A 76 -2.30 21.81 24.37
C LYS A 76 -1.05 22.25 23.61
N GLU A 77 -1.12 23.52 23.22
CA GLU A 77 -0.18 24.33 22.43
C GLU A 77 -0.18 24.07 20.92
N ASP A 78 -1.04 24.83 20.21
CA ASP A 78 -0.53 25.87 19.31
C ASP A 78 -1.70 26.72 18.79
N ASP A 79 -2.05 27.73 19.58
CA ASP A 79 -2.87 28.86 19.15
C ASP A 79 -2.04 30.13 19.35
N SER A 80 -1.10 30.39 18.44
CA SER A 80 -0.66 31.76 18.17
C SER A 80 0.16 31.88 16.89
N LYS A 81 -0.20 32.91 16.12
CA LYS A 81 0.60 33.60 15.09
C LYS A 81 0.99 32.80 13.84
N ASN A 82 0.22 33.05 12.78
CA ASN A 82 0.85 33.69 11.63
C ASN A 82 -0.11 34.64 10.91
N LYS A 83 0.15 35.94 11.10
CA LYS A 83 -0.43 37.08 10.39
C LYS A 83 0.72 37.80 9.68
N ALA A 84 0.86 37.55 8.38
CA ALA A 84 1.37 38.49 7.36
C ALA A 84 1.40 37.72 6.03
N LYS A 85 0.44 37.96 5.14
CA LYS A 85 0.51 39.01 4.11
C LYS A 85 1.55 38.66 3.04
N ALA A 86 1.13 37.80 2.13
CA ALA A 86 1.50 37.84 0.72
C ALA A 86 0.22 37.48 -0.05
N GLU A 87 -0.37 38.45 -0.72
CA GLU A 87 -1.38 38.18 -1.75
C GLU A 87 -0.63 37.74 -3.00
N PRO A 88 -0.81 36.48 -3.44
CA PRO A 88 -0.87 36.24 -4.86
C PRO A 88 -2.10 35.38 -5.23
N LYS A 89 -2.88 35.89 -6.20
CA LYS A 89 -3.69 35.12 -7.17
C LYS A 89 -4.65 34.04 -6.61
N LYS A 90 -5.89 34.48 -6.38
CA LYS A 90 -7.08 33.69 -6.02
C LYS A 90 -7.44 32.51 -6.93
N GLU A 91 -6.82 32.35 -8.10
CA GLU A 91 -7.22 31.34 -9.10
C GLU A 91 -6.46 30.02 -8.97
N GLU A 92 -5.31 29.98 -8.30
CA GLU A 92 -4.47 28.76 -8.25
C GLU A 92 -4.82 27.83 -7.07
N GLU A 93 -5.40 28.37 -5.98
CA GLU A 93 -5.78 27.57 -4.81
C GLU A 93 -7.00 26.66 -5.08
N GLU A 94 -7.99 27.13 -5.83
CA GLU A 94 -9.23 26.38 -6.10
C GLU A 94 -8.98 25.11 -6.95
N ALA A 95 -8.03 25.17 -7.88
CA ALA A 95 -7.66 24.02 -8.70
C ALA A 95 -7.03 22.89 -7.84
N SER A 96 -6.23 23.26 -6.84
CA SER A 96 -5.60 22.30 -5.93
C SER A 96 -6.63 21.61 -5.02
N GLU A 97 -7.65 22.33 -4.56
CA GLU A 97 -8.71 21.77 -3.72
C GLU A 97 -9.58 20.75 -4.47
N LYS A 98 -9.97 21.07 -5.72
CA LYS A 98 -10.75 20.16 -6.58
C LYS A 98 -10.05 18.82 -6.76
N GLU A 99 -8.74 18.84 -6.97
CA GLU A 99 -7.97 17.61 -7.15
C GLU A 99 -7.92 16.76 -5.87
N VAL A 100 -7.79 17.39 -4.70
CA VAL A 100 -7.80 16.70 -3.40
C VAL A 100 -9.18 16.08 -3.13
N VAL A 101 -10.26 16.80 -3.38
CA VAL A 101 -11.64 16.32 -3.16
C VAL A 101 -11.95 15.13 -4.07
N THR A 102 -11.61 15.20 -5.36
CA THR A 102 -11.84 14.08 -6.29
C THR A 102 -11.04 12.83 -5.92
N LYS A 103 -9.80 12.97 -5.43
CA LYS A 103 -9.00 11.86 -4.89
C LYS A 103 -9.70 11.22 -3.68
N LYS A 104 -10.25 12.01 -2.76
CA LYS A 104 -10.99 11.51 -1.59
C LYS A 104 -12.26 10.76 -1.99
N ILE A 105 -13.05 11.30 -2.92
CA ILE A 105 -14.26 10.63 -3.46
C ILE A 105 -13.90 9.27 -4.07
N ARG A 106 -12.86 9.21 -4.91
CA ARG A 106 -12.39 7.93 -5.50
C ARG A 106 -11.97 6.93 -4.42
N GLY A 107 -11.32 7.39 -3.36
CA GLY A 107 -10.94 6.55 -2.21
C GLY A 107 -12.15 5.98 -1.48
N LEU A 108 -13.17 6.80 -1.20
CA LEU A 108 -14.40 6.39 -0.53
C LEU A 108 -15.21 5.41 -1.37
N LYS A 109 -15.38 5.67 -2.68
CA LYS A 109 -16.04 4.73 -3.61
C LYS A 109 -15.38 3.35 -3.62
N LYS A 110 -14.04 3.30 -3.57
CA LYS A 110 -13.31 2.03 -3.44
C LYS A 110 -13.59 1.30 -2.13
N LYS A 111 -13.64 2.01 -0.99
CA LYS A 111 -13.98 1.42 0.31
C LYS A 111 -15.40 0.86 0.32
N LEU A 112 -16.37 1.59 -0.21
CA LEU A 112 -17.76 1.12 -0.33
C LEU A 112 -17.87 -0.12 -1.21
N LYS A 113 -17.14 -0.17 -2.33
CA LYS A 113 -17.07 -1.38 -3.18
C LYS A 113 -16.50 -2.59 -2.43
N GLN A 114 -15.45 -2.38 -1.62
CA GLN A 114 -14.90 -3.45 -0.79
C GLN A 114 -15.91 -3.93 0.26
N ILE A 115 -16.66 -3.01 0.88
CA ILE A 115 -17.72 -3.36 1.82
C ILE A 115 -18.81 -4.17 1.14
N ALA A 116 -19.26 -3.77 -0.05
CA ALA A 116 -20.25 -4.55 -0.82
C ALA A 116 -19.76 -5.98 -1.13
N GLN A 117 -18.46 -6.14 -1.42
CA GLN A 117 -17.86 -7.48 -1.58
C GLN A 117 -17.77 -8.28 -0.28
N LEU A 118 -17.69 -7.63 0.88
CA LEU A 118 -17.76 -8.28 2.19
C LEU A 118 -19.19 -8.63 2.58
N GLU A 119 -20.17 -7.80 2.22
CA GLU A 119 -21.60 -8.05 2.40
C GLU A 119 -22.10 -9.25 1.59
N ALA A 120 -21.51 -9.49 0.43
CA ALA A 120 -21.78 -10.66 -0.40
C ALA A 120 -21.19 -11.97 0.16
N LYS A 121 -20.35 -11.91 1.21
CA LYS A 121 -19.78 -13.09 1.87
C LYS A 121 -20.57 -13.44 3.12
N ASP A 122 -20.51 -14.70 3.50
CA ASP A 122 -21.14 -15.17 4.73
C ASP A 122 -20.48 -14.54 5.97
N LYS A 123 -21.30 -13.93 6.82
CA LYS A 123 -20.85 -13.22 8.04
C LYS A 123 -20.04 -14.09 8.99
N SER A 124 -20.27 -15.41 8.99
CA SER A 124 -19.55 -16.39 9.81
C SER A 124 -18.08 -16.57 9.40
N THR A 125 -17.71 -16.21 8.17
CA THR A 125 -16.35 -16.34 7.63
C THR A 125 -15.53 -15.06 7.76
N LEU A 126 -16.17 -13.96 8.17
CA LEU A 126 -15.53 -12.65 8.25
C LEU A 126 -14.73 -12.50 9.55
N ASN A 127 -13.57 -11.85 9.45
CA ASN A 127 -12.79 -11.49 10.63
C ASN A 127 -13.32 -10.20 11.29
N GLU A 128 -12.91 -9.94 12.54
CA GLU A 128 -13.36 -8.76 13.30
C GLU A 128 -13.08 -7.43 12.57
N ASP A 129 -11.95 -7.34 11.86
CA ASP A 129 -11.58 -6.14 11.10
C ASP A 129 -12.52 -5.90 9.89
N GLN A 130 -12.98 -6.97 9.24
CA GLN A 130 -13.96 -6.90 8.16
C GLN A 130 -15.33 -6.50 8.69
N ILE A 131 -15.74 -7.04 9.84
CA ILE A 131 -16.99 -6.66 10.51
C ILE A 131 -16.95 -5.16 10.89
N LYS A 132 -15.84 -4.70 11.49
CA LYS A 132 -15.64 -3.27 11.78
C LYS A 132 -15.70 -2.39 10.53
N LYS A 133 -15.18 -2.87 9.39
CA LYS A 133 -15.28 -2.14 8.10
C LYS A 133 -16.73 -2.06 7.61
N MET A 134 -17.50 -3.14 7.71
CA MET A 134 -18.91 -3.15 7.34
C MET A 134 -19.73 -2.18 8.21
N ASN A 135 -19.47 -2.14 9.52
CA ASN A 135 -20.15 -1.21 10.44
C ASN A 135 -19.86 0.27 10.11
N ASN A 136 -18.73 0.55 9.46
CA ASN A 136 -18.38 1.91 9.01
C ASN A 136 -19.00 2.32 7.67
N LYS A 137 -19.83 1.47 7.03
CA LYS A 137 -20.47 1.75 5.73
C LYS A 137 -21.19 3.10 5.73
N ALA A 138 -22.07 3.32 6.71
CA ALA A 138 -22.84 4.56 6.82
C ALA A 138 -21.95 5.80 7.00
N ASN A 139 -20.80 5.67 7.67
CA ASN A 139 -19.85 6.77 7.82
C ASN A 139 -19.20 7.13 6.48
N PHE A 140 -18.79 6.12 5.69
CA PHE A 140 -18.23 6.36 4.36
C PHE A 140 -19.25 6.92 3.37
N GLU A 141 -20.52 6.53 3.46
CA GLU A 141 -21.60 7.11 2.65
C GLU A 141 -21.84 8.59 2.99
N LYS A 142 -21.86 8.93 4.28
CA LYS A 142 -21.97 10.33 4.75
C LYS A 142 -20.78 11.18 4.28
N GLU A 143 -19.56 10.69 4.46
CA GLU A 143 -18.36 11.38 3.99
C GLU A 143 -18.38 11.58 2.47
N LEU A 144 -18.81 10.55 1.72
CA LEU A 144 -18.89 10.63 0.26
C LEU A 144 -19.88 11.70 -0.18
N ALA A 145 -21.07 11.75 0.43
CA ALA A 145 -22.05 12.79 0.15
C ALA A 145 -21.52 14.20 0.48
N ALA A 146 -20.80 14.35 1.60
CA ALA A 146 -20.18 15.62 1.97
C ALA A 146 -19.12 16.08 0.96
N PHE A 147 -18.26 15.17 0.48
CA PHE A 147 -17.27 15.51 -0.55
C PHE A 147 -17.88 15.74 -1.93
N GLU A 148 -18.95 15.03 -2.30
CA GLU A 148 -19.66 15.28 -3.55
C GLU A 148 -20.36 16.64 -3.52
N LYS A 149 -20.95 17.03 -2.39
CA LYS A 149 -21.49 18.39 -2.19
C LYS A 149 -20.38 19.45 -2.30
N ARG A 150 -19.25 19.26 -1.61
CA ARG A 150 -18.11 20.19 -1.71
C ARG A 150 -17.54 20.28 -3.14
N LEU A 151 -17.52 19.16 -3.87
CA LEU A 151 -17.09 19.17 -5.26
C LEU A 151 -18.05 19.98 -6.15
N ALA A 152 -19.36 19.87 -5.90
CA ALA A 152 -20.37 20.64 -6.61
C ALA A 152 -20.32 22.14 -6.27
N GLU A 153 -19.97 22.51 -5.04
CA GLU A 153 -19.76 23.91 -4.65
C GLU A 153 -18.50 24.53 -5.27
N LEU A 154 -17.47 23.71 -5.53
CA LEU A 154 -16.26 24.15 -6.21
C LEU A 154 -16.43 24.21 -7.74
N ALA A 155 -17.34 23.41 -8.31
CA ALA A 155 -17.51 23.27 -9.76
C ALA A 155 -18.13 24.52 -10.38
#